data_AF-A0A2X2CHH3-F1
#
_entry.id   AF-A0A2X2CHH3-F1
#
_cell.length_a   1.000
_cell.length_b   1.000
_cell.length_c   1.000
_cell.angle_alpha   90.00
_cell.angle_beta   90.00
_cell.angle_gamma   90.00
#
_symmetry.space_group_name_H-M   'P 1'
#
loop_
_entity.id
_entity.type
_entity.pdbx_description
1 polymer ?
#
loop_
_entity_poly.entity_id
_entity_poly.type
_entity_poly.pdbx_seq_one_letter_code
_entity_poly.pdbx_strand_id
1 'polypeptide(L)' 'MTMLSGAGHDSMNMASLYPTAMIFTPSVAGISHHPDEFTEFSDIAIAADILAETLGVLANQ' A
#
# COMPACT_ATOMS: atom_id res chain seq x y z
N MET A 1 -15.73 5.45 -1.34
CA MET A 1 -14.82 6.59 -1.14
C MET A 1 -13.57 6.31 -1.94
N THR A 2 -13.12 7.22 -2.79
CA THR A 2 -11.88 7.04 -3.56
C THR A 2 -10.72 7.57 -2.71
N MET A 3 -9.72 6.73 -2.44
CA MET A 3 -8.47 7.16 -1.80
C MET A 3 -7.43 7.36 -2.91
N LEU A 4 -7.05 8.62 -3.16
CA LEU A 4 -5.98 8.96 -4.10
C LEU A 4 -4.66 9.05 -3.32
N SER A 5 -3.59 8.44 -3.84
CA SER A 5 -2.26 8.69 -3.28
C SER A 5 -1.81 10.12 -3.61
N GLY A 6 -1.44 10.89 -2.58
CA GLY A 6 -0.86 12.22 -2.74
C GLY A 6 0.65 12.22 -3.00
N ALA A 7 1.34 11.10 -2.78
CA ALA A 7 2.79 10.97 -2.90
C ALA A 7 3.20 10.20 -4.17
N GLY A 8 4.39 10.51 -4.68
CA GLY A 8 5.00 9.75 -5.78
C GLY A 8 5.41 8.35 -5.32
N HIS A 9 5.10 7.33 -6.12
CA HIS A 9 5.53 5.94 -5.91
C HIS A 9 5.95 5.32 -7.24
N ASP A 10 6.83 4.32 -7.19
CA ASP A 10 7.24 3.58 -8.41
C ASP A 10 6.05 2.96 -9.15
N SER A 11 4.98 2.63 -8.41
CA SER A 11 3.71 2.15 -8.97
C SER A 11 3.11 3.10 -9.99
N MET A 12 3.36 4.41 -9.91
CA MET A 12 2.90 5.38 -10.92
C MET A 12 3.53 5.13 -12.28
N ASN A 13 4.83 4.83 -12.31
CA ASN A 13 5.54 4.49 -13.53
C ASN A 13 5.07 3.12 -14.04
N MET A 14 4.92 2.14 -13.14
CA MET A 14 4.48 0.78 -13.48
C MET A 14 3.05 0.75 -14.05
N ALA A 15 2.15 1.59 -13.53
CA ALA A 15 0.75 1.67 -13.96
C ALA A 15 0.59 2.06 -15.44
N SER A 16 1.60 2.68 -16.06
CA SER A 16 1.59 2.98 -17.49
C SER A 16 1.86 1.76 -18.38
N LEU A 17 2.44 0.70 -17.82
CA LEU A 17 2.89 -0.50 -18.53
C LEU A 17 2.08 -1.75 -18.19
N TYR A 18 1.61 -1.87 -16.94
CA TYR A 18 0.95 -3.06 -16.42
C TYR A 18 -0.22 -2.70 -15.50
N PRO A 19 -1.26 -3.56 -15.39
CA PRO A 19 -2.27 -3.43 -14.36
C PRO A 19 -1.62 -3.37 -12.98
N THR A 20 -1.80 -2.25 -12.29
CA THR A 20 -1.09 -1.94 -11.05
C THR A 20 -2.07 -1.37 -10.03
N ALA A 21 -1.94 -1.79 -8.77
CA ALA A 21 -2.71 -1.30 -7.64
C ALA A 21 -1.80 -1.11 -6.42
N MET A 22 -2.28 -0.41 -5.40
CA MET A 22 -1.57 -0.19 -4.14
C MET A 22 -2.45 -0.57 -2.96
N ILE A 23 -1.82 -1.07 -1.89
CA ILE A 23 -2.44 -1.30 -0.58
C ILE A 23 -1.84 -0.28 0.38
N PHE A 24 -2.68 0.48 1.08
CA PHE A 24 -2.24 1.51 2.02
C PHE A 24 -2.48 1.07 3.46
N THR A 25 -1.50 1.33 4.32
CA THR A 25 -1.62 1.25 5.79
C THR A 25 -1.67 2.65 6.39
N PRO A 26 -2.42 2.86 7.48
CA PRO A 26 -2.48 4.15 8.15
C PRO A 26 -1.20 4.43 8.96
N SER A 27 -0.54 5.55 8.70
CA SER A 27 0.44 6.10 9.65
C SER A 27 -0.27 6.94 10.72
N VAL A 28 0.18 6.85 11.97
CA VAL A 28 -0.35 7.64 13.09
C VAL A 28 -0.26 9.13 12.76
N ALA A 29 -1.39 9.82 12.85
CA ALA A 29 -1.56 11.22 12.46
C ALA A 29 -1.17 11.56 11.00
N GLY A 30 -0.98 10.55 10.14
CA GLY A 30 -0.57 10.74 8.74
C GLY A 30 0.86 11.27 8.59
N ILE A 31 1.70 11.13 9.63
CA ILE A 31 3.10 11.59 9.59
C ILE A 31 3.91 10.67 8.67
N SER A 32 4.75 11.26 7.83
CA SER A 32 5.75 10.54 7.03
C SER A 32 6.99 11.41 6.81
N HIS A 33 8.14 10.80 6.48
CA HIS A 33 9.45 11.45 6.34
C HIS A 33 9.89 12.21 7.60
N HIS A 34 9.50 11.70 8.77
CA HIS A 34 9.81 12.30 10.07
C HIS A 34 10.16 11.20 11.09
N PRO A 35 11.03 11.44 12.09
CA PRO A 35 11.35 10.44 13.10
C PRO A 35 10.15 9.87 13.89
N ASP A 36 9.06 10.64 13.97
CA ASP A 36 7.81 10.22 14.62
C ASP A 36 6.86 9.44 13.68
N GLU A 37 7.28 9.16 12.44
CA GLU A 37 6.52 8.30 11.53
C GLU A 37 6.36 6.91 12.13
N PHE A 38 5.11 6.49 12.30
CA PHE A 38 4.79 5.23 12.95
C PHE A 38 3.49 4.65 12.38
N THR A 39 3.46 3.34 12.19
CA THR A 39 2.27 2.55 11.82
C THR A 39 2.15 1.43 12.84
N GLU A 40 0.95 1.18 13.36
CA GLU A 40 0.71 0.10 14.31
C GLU A 40 1.01 -1.26 13.68
N PHE A 41 1.62 -2.16 14.44
CA PHE A 41 2.05 -3.46 13.93
C PHE A 41 0.87 -4.32 13.42
N SER A 42 -0.30 -4.15 14.03
CA SER A 42 -1.54 -4.80 13.59
C SER A 42 -1.96 -4.36 12.18
N ASP A 43 -1.81 -3.08 11.86
CA ASP A 43 -2.17 -2.55 10.55
C ASP A 43 -1.19 -3.01 9.47
N ILE A 44 0.10 -3.10 9.82
CA ILE A 44 1.14 -3.70 8.96
C ILE A 44 0.81 -5.17 8.67
N ALA A 45 0.46 -5.94 9.70
CA ALA A 45 0.12 -7.35 9.55
C ALA A 45 -1.09 -7.56 8.63
N ILE A 46 -2.15 -6.77 8.83
CA ILE A 46 -3.35 -6.82 7.98
C ILE A 46 -3.01 -6.52 6.52
N ALA A 47 -2.21 -5.49 6.24
CA ALA A 47 -1.82 -5.18 4.87
C ALA A 47 -0.93 -6.25 4.24
N ALA A 48 -0.06 -6.89 5.02
CA ALA A 48 0.76 -8.01 4.55
C ALA A 48 -0.12 -9.22 4.18
N ASP A 49 -1.12 -9.54 4.99
CA ASP A 49 -2.09 -10.61 4.70
C ASP A 49 -2.88 -10.31 3.42
N ILE A 50 -3.41 -9.09 3.28
CA ILE A 50 -4.12 -8.65 2.06
C ILE A 50 -3.21 -8.76 0.83
N LEU A 51 -1.94 -8.36 0.95
CA LEU A 51 -0.97 -8.47 -0.15
C LEU A 51 -0.74 -9.94 -0.53
N ALA A 52 -0.53 -10.81 0.46
CA ALA A 52 -0.30 -12.23 0.24
C ALA A 52 -1.51 -12.91 -0.44
N GLU A 53 -2.72 -12.65 0.05
CA GLU A 53 -3.96 -13.17 -0.55
C GLU A 53 -4.17 -12.65 -1.97
N THR A 54 -3.96 -11.35 -2.19
CA THR A 54 -4.12 -10.71 -3.52
C THR A 54 -3.14 -11.32 -4.52
N LEU A 55 -1.88 -11.49 -4.14
CA LEU A 55 -0.88 -12.14 -4.99
C LEU A 55 -1.23 -13.61 -5.25
N GLY A 56 -1.70 -14.33 -4.23
CA GLY A 56 -2.16 -15.70 -4.37
C GLY A 56 -3.31 -15.83 -5.37
N VAL A 57 -4.26 -14.90 -5.35
CA VAL A 57 -5.33 -14.84 -6.36
C VAL A 57 -4.77 -14.52 -7.74
N LEU A 58 -3.99 -13.44 -7.90
CA LEU A 58 -3.49 -12.99 -9.21
C LEU A 58 -2.54 -13.99 -9.87
N ALA A 59 -1.74 -14.72 -9.08
CA ALA A 59 -0.80 -15.72 -9.60
C ALA A 59 -1.48 -16.99 -10.12
N ASN A 60 -2.74 -17.23 -9.74
CA ASN A 60 -3.52 -18.40 -10.13
C ASN A 60 -4.70 -18.06 -11.06
N GLN A 61 -4.68 -16.86 -11.65
CA GLN A 61 -5.62 -16.46 -12.71
C GLN A 61 -5.14 -16.92 -14.09
#